data_AF-A0AAW1C1P9-F1
#
_entry.id   AF-A0AAW1C1P9-F1
#
_cell.length_a   1.000
_cell.length_b   1.000
_cell.length_c   1.000
_cell.angle_alpha   90.00
_cell.angle_beta   90.00
_cell.angle_gamma   90.00
#
_symmetry.space_group_name_H-M   'P 1'
#
loop_
_entity.id
_entity.type
_entity.pdbx_description
1 polymer ?
#
loop_
_entity_poly.entity_id
_entity_poly.type
_entity_poly.pdbx_seq_one_letter_code
_entity_poly.pdbx_strand_id
1 'polypeptide(L)'
;YSGLLARQSWDMWHPTVVAEALFAIANIFSSLRLISLFTANSHLGPLQISLGRMLLDILKFLFIYCLVLLAFANGLNQLYFYYETNEPDHCKGIRCENQNNAFSTTAMINNLYEKVD
;
A
#
# COMPACT_ATOMS: atom_id res chain seq x y z
N TYR A 1 15.90 -3.90 25.57
CA TYR A 1 15.55 -2.70 26.35
C TYR A 1 14.60 -1.77 25.58
N SER A 2 13.56 -2.30 24.90
CA SER A 2 12.61 -1.47 24.14
C SER A 2 11.48 -0.86 24.99
N GLY A 3 11.43 -1.17 26.30
CA GLY A 3 10.39 -0.70 27.22
C GLY A 3 10.72 0.57 28.01
N LEU A 4 11.90 1.18 27.79
CA LEU A 4 12.34 2.39 28.50
C LEU A 4 12.08 3.70 27.73
N LEU A 5 11.83 3.62 26.42
CA LEU A 5 11.60 4.76 25.54
C LEU A 5 10.12 4.87 25.17
N ALA A 6 9.56 6.08 25.22
CA ALA A 6 8.19 6.34 24.80
C ALA A 6 8.01 6.02 23.30
N ARG A 7 6.85 5.46 22.93
CA ARG A 7 6.52 5.03 21.54
C ARG A 7 6.76 6.11 20.49
N GLN A 8 6.58 7.39 20.84
CA GLN A 8 6.79 8.53 19.96
C GLN A 8 8.26 8.71 19.53
N SER A 9 9.21 8.20 20.31
CA SER A 9 10.65 8.29 20.03
C SER A 9 11.20 7.06 19.30
N TRP A 10 10.34 6.10 18.98
CA TRP A 10 10.77 4.91 18.25
C TRP A 10 11.04 5.25 16.79
N ASP A 11 12.09 4.62 16.26
CA ASP A 11 12.38 4.70 14.83
C ASP A 11 11.22 4.10 14.01
N MET A 12 11.01 4.60 12.80
CA MET A 12 9.94 4.16 11.90
C MET A 12 10.06 2.67 11.56
N TRP A 13 11.29 2.15 11.51
CA TRP A 13 11.59 0.75 11.24
C TRP A 13 11.78 -0.10 12.51
N HIS A 14 11.38 0.41 13.68
CA HIS A 14 11.53 -0.32 14.93
C HIS A 14 10.79 -1.68 14.87
N PRO A 15 11.45 -2.80 15.23
CA PRO A 15 10.94 -4.15 15.00
C PRO A 15 9.58 -4.41 15.67
N THR A 16 9.29 -3.76 16.80
CA THR A 16 7.99 -3.88 17.48
C THR A 16 6.85 -3.29 16.65
N VAL A 17 7.04 -2.16 15.96
CA VAL A 17 5.99 -1.54 15.13
C VAL A 17 5.72 -2.40 13.89
N VAL A 18 6.79 -2.92 13.27
CA VAL A 18 6.69 -3.85 12.15
C VAL A 18 5.96 -5.12 12.57
N ALA A 19 6.27 -5.67 13.75
CA ALA A 19 5.59 -6.84 14.29
C ALA A 19 4.10 -6.58 14.55
N GLU A 20 3.73 -5.43 15.13
CA GLU A 20 2.32 -5.03 15.31
C GLU A 20 1.58 -4.93 13.97
N ALA A 21 2.20 -4.32 12.96
CA ALA A 21 1.62 -4.19 11.62
C ALA A 21 1.39 -5.56 10.94
N LEU A 22 2.41 -6.43 10.98
CA LEU A 22 2.31 -7.79 10.45
C LEU A 22 1.26 -8.62 11.19
N PHE A 23 1.15 -8.45 12.51
CA PHE A 23 0.14 -9.12 13.32
C PHE A 23 -1.28 -8.69 12.92
N ALA A 24 -1.51 -7.40 12.68
CA ALA A 24 -2.80 -6.91 12.19
C ALA A 24 -3.15 -7.49 10.81
N ILE A 25 -2.18 -7.53 9.88
CA ILE A 25 -2.34 -8.13 8.55
C ILE A 25 -2.66 -9.63 8.66
N ALA A 26 -1.96 -10.37 9.53
CA ALA A 26 -2.20 -11.78 9.75
C ALA A 26 -3.60 -12.05 10.31
N ASN A 27 -4.11 -11.20 11.20
CA ASN A 27 -5.48 -11.32 11.73
C ASN A 27 -6.54 -11.09 10.64
N ILE A 28 -6.32 -10.15 9.73
CA ILE A 28 -7.18 -9.94 8.57
C ILE A 28 -7.22 -11.21 7.72
N PHE A 29 -6.06 -11.75 7.33
CA PHE A 29 -5.98 -13.00 6.55
C PHE A 29 -6.58 -14.21 7.27
N SER A 30 -6.37 -14.32 8.58
CA SER A 30 -6.99 -15.36 9.42
C SER A 30 -8.52 -15.28 9.37
N SER A 31 -9.07 -14.07 9.42
CA SER A 31 -10.52 -13.83 9.34
C SER A 31 -11.06 -14.12 7.92
N LEU A 32 -10.30 -13.79 6.87
CA LEU A 32 -10.62 -14.13 5.47
C LEU A 32 -10.67 -15.65 5.22
N ARG A 33 -9.94 -16.46 5.99
CA ARG A 33 -10.01 -17.93 5.91
C ARG A 33 -11.41 -18.45 6.23
N LEU A 34 -12.22 -17.75 7.03
CA LEU A 34 -13.62 -18.13 7.27
C LEU A 34 -14.46 -18.08 5.99
N ILE A 35 -14.15 -17.17 5.06
CA ILE A 35 -14.80 -17.10 3.73
C ILE A 35 -14.51 -18.37 2.91
N SER A 36 -13.33 -18.98 3.10
CA SER A 36 -13.01 -20.27 2.50
C SER A 36 -13.74 -21.45 3.15
N LEU A 37 -14.20 -21.35 4.41
CA LEU A 37 -15.01 -22.42 5.05
C LEU A 37 -16.44 -22.47 4.51
N PHE A 38 -16.97 -21.38 3.94
CA PHE A 38 -18.24 -21.39 3.23
C PHE A 38 -18.21 -22.26 1.95
N THR A 39 -17.02 -22.61 1.42
CA THR A 39 -16.86 -23.61 0.32
C THR A 39 -17.38 -25.00 0.71
N ALA A 40 -17.28 -25.36 2.00
CA ALA A 40 -17.51 -26.72 2.49
C ALA A 40 -19.00 -27.08 2.56
N ASN A 41 -19.89 -26.11 2.35
CA ASN A 41 -21.30 -26.34 2.21
C ASN A 41 -21.62 -26.81 0.78
N SER A 42 -22.29 -27.96 0.66
CA SER A 42 -22.61 -28.63 -0.61
C SER A 42 -23.43 -27.78 -1.59
N HIS A 43 -24.15 -26.77 -1.09
CA HIS A 43 -24.94 -25.83 -1.91
C HIS A 43 -24.16 -24.58 -2.37
N LEU A 44 -23.04 -24.25 -1.71
CA LEU A 44 -22.25 -23.03 -1.92
C LEU A 44 -20.89 -23.29 -2.61
N GLY A 45 -20.41 -24.54 -2.61
CA GLY A 45 -19.19 -24.94 -3.32
C GLY A 45 -19.16 -24.56 -4.82
N PRO A 46 -20.21 -24.84 -5.62
CA PRO A 46 -20.26 -24.45 -7.03
C PRO A 46 -20.23 -22.93 -7.24
N LEU A 47 -20.81 -22.17 -6.31
CA LEU A 47 -20.87 -20.71 -6.35
C LEU A 47 -19.49 -20.09 -6.05
N GLN A 48 -18.73 -20.68 -5.13
CA GLN A 48 -17.37 -20.24 -4.84
C GLN A 48 -16.36 -20.56 -5.95
N ILE A 49 -16.51 -21.70 -6.64
CA ILE A 49 -15.70 -22.02 -7.83
C ILE A 49 -15.94 -20.99 -8.94
N SER A 50 -17.19 -20.57 -9.12
CA SER A 50 -17.56 -19.51 -10.08
C SER A 50 -16.96 -18.16 -9.66
N LEU A 51 -17.05 -17.81 -8.37
CA LEU A 51 -16.48 -16.58 -7.81
C LEU A 51 -14.96 -16.52 -7.96
N GLY A 52 -14.26 -17.64 -7.73
CA GLY A 52 -12.80 -17.74 -7.93
C GLY A 52 -12.38 -17.47 -9.38
N ARG A 53 -13.16 -17.96 -10.36
CA ARG A 53 -12.89 -17.69 -11.78
C ARG A 53 -13.16 -16.23 -12.14
N MET A 54 -14.25 -15.64 -11.64
CA MET A 54 -14.54 -14.21 -11.82
C MET A 54 -13.45 -13.31 -11.21
N LEU A 55 -12.92 -13.66 -10.02
CA LEU A 55 -11.82 -12.93 -9.39
C LEU A 55 -10.56 -12.92 -10.26
N LEU A 56 -10.22 -14.05 -10.91
CA LEU A 56 -9.07 -14.10 -11.82
C LEU A 56 -9.25 -13.19 -13.03
N ASP A 57 -10.47 -13.05 -13.54
CA ASP A 57 -10.75 -12.12 -14.63
C ASP A 57 -10.72 -10.66 -14.16
N ILE A 58 -11.19 -10.36 -12.94
CA ILE A 58 -11.04 -9.03 -12.31
C ILE A 58 -9.56 -8.68 -12.10
N LEU A 59 -8.72 -9.63 -11.66
CA LEU A 59 -7.28 -9.39 -11.46
C LEU A 59 -6.57 -9.05 -12.77
N LYS A 60 -6.94 -9.67 -13.89
CA LYS A 60 -6.40 -9.31 -15.22
C LYS A 60 -6.76 -7.88 -15.60
N PHE A 61 -8.00 -7.45 -15.34
CA PHE A 61 -8.42 -6.08 -15.58
C PHE A 61 -7.69 -5.09 -14.66
N LEU A 62 -7.54 -5.44 -13.39
CA LEU A 62 -6.78 -4.66 -12.41
C LEU A 62 -5.32 -4.48 -12.83
N PHE A 63 -4.69 -5.51 -13.41
CA PHE A 63 -3.33 -5.41 -13.90
C PHE A 63 -3.17 -4.34 -14.99
N ILE A 64 -4.06 -4.32 -15.99
CA ILE A 64 -4.04 -3.29 -17.04
C ILE A 64 -4.31 -1.91 -16.44
N TYR A 65 -5.25 -1.81 -15.51
CA TYR A 65 -5.55 -0.56 -14.81
C TYR A 65 -4.35 -0.03 -14.02
N CYS A 66 -3.62 -0.89 -13.32
CA CYS A 66 -2.37 -0.53 -12.63
C CYS A 66 -1.30 -0.02 -13.61
N LEU A 67 -1.13 -0.65 -14.77
CA LEU A 67 -0.18 -0.17 -15.79
C LEU A 67 -0.53 1.24 -16.28
N VAL A 68 -1.81 1.49 -16.53
CA VAL A 68 -2.31 2.82 -16.92
C VAL A 68 -2.03 3.83 -15.80
N LEU A 69 -2.40 3.52 -14.56
CA LEU A 69 -2.13 4.38 -13.41
C LEU A 69 -0.64 4.67 -13.22
N LEU A 70 0.23 3.69 -13.39
CA LEU A 70 1.68 3.88 -13.28
C LEU A 70 2.22 4.78 -14.40
N ALA A 71 1.74 4.62 -15.63
CA ALA A 71 2.11 5.50 -16.74
C ALA A 71 1.71 6.95 -16.47
N PHE A 72 0.49 7.18 -15.97
CA PHE A 72 0.02 8.49 -15.57
C PHE A 72 0.78 9.03 -14.35
N ALA A 73 1.05 8.20 -13.34
CA ALA A 73 1.80 8.59 -12.16
C ALA A 73 3.22 9.05 -12.52
N ASN A 74 3.90 8.34 -13.43
CA ASN A 74 5.21 8.72 -13.93
C ASN A 74 5.15 10.05 -14.71
N GLY A 75 4.16 10.22 -15.59
CA GLY A 75 3.98 11.47 -16.34
C GLY A 75 3.66 12.68 -15.47
N LEU A 76 2.78 12.51 -14.47
CA LEU A 76 2.45 13.54 -13.49
C LEU A 76 3.64 13.85 -12.58
N ASN A 77 4.37 12.83 -12.12
CA ASN A 77 5.57 13.05 -11.35
C ASN A 77 6.60 13.85 -12.15
N GLN A 78 6.85 13.50 -13.41
CA GLN A 78 7.78 14.25 -14.25
C GLN A 78 7.36 15.71 -14.47
N LEU A 79 6.05 15.97 -14.60
CA LEU A 79 5.53 17.32 -14.79
C LEU A 79 5.58 18.17 -13.51
N TYR A 80 5.25 17.56 -12.36
CA TYR A 80 5.10 18.26 -11.08
C TYR A 80 6.33 18.18 -10.17
N PHE A 81 7.37 17.43 -10.54
CA PHE A 81 8.61 17.30 -9.77
C PHE A 81 9.27 18.65 -9.48
N TYR A 82 9.27 19.57 -10.46
CA TYR A 82 9.87 20.89 -10.30
C TYR A 82 9.13 21.79 -9.29
N TYR A 83 7.85 21.52 -9.05
CA TYR A 83 7.00 22.32 -8.16
C TYR A 83 6.94 21.77 -6.74
N GLU A 84 7.86 20.86 -6.37
CA GLU A 84 7.96 20.37 -5.01
C GLU A 84 8.29 21.52 -4.04
N THR A 85 7.38 21.80 -3.11
CA THR A 85 7.58 22.84 -2.10
C THR A 85 8.01 22.21 -0.79
N ASN A 86 9.10 22.75 -0.22
CA ASN A 86 9.48 22.46 1.15
C ASN A 86 8.68 23.38 2.07
N GLU A 87 7.43 23.02 2.35
CA GLU A 87 6.64 23.73 3.34
C GLU A 87 7.29 23.62 4.74
N PRO A 88 7.18 24.65 5.60
CA PRO A 88 7.77 24.65 6.94
C PRO A 88 7.05 23.72 7.92
N ASP A 89 5.89 23.16 7.55
CA ASP A 89 5.17 22.20 8.37
C ASP A 89 5.82 20.82 8.31
N HIS A 90 5.99 20.20 9.48
CA HIS A 90 6.54 18.85 9.64
C HIS A 90 5.70 17.72 8.98
N CYS A 91 4.67 18.05 8.19
CA CYS A 91 3.81 17.12 7.49
C CYS A 91 3.93 17.28 5.96
N LYS A 92 4.34 16.19 5.29
CA LYS A 92 4.47 16.12 3.84
C LYS A 92 3.57 15.03 3.25
N GLY A 93 2.87 15.36 2.17
CA GLY A 93 2.09 14.44 1.35
C GLY A 93 0.57 14.61 1.48
N ILE A 94 -0.16 13.73 0.78
CA ILE A 94 -1.62 13.80 0.65
C ILE A 94 -2.42 13.51 1.93
N ARG A 95 -1.74 13.00 2.98
CA ARG A 95 -2.35 12.60 4.27
C ARG A 95 -2.30 13.71 5.33
N CYS A 96 -1.78 14.88 4.98
CA CYS A 96 -1.75 16.06 5.84
C CYS A 96 -3.10 16.78 5.81
N GLU A 97 -3.35 17.64 6.80
CA GLU A 97 -4.56 18.48 6.86
C GLU A 97 -4.67 19.37 5.62
N ASN A 98 -3.56 20.04 5.29
CA ASN A 98 -3.38 20.70 4.00
C ASN A 98 -2.60 19.76 3.08
N GLN A 99 -3.24 19.31 2.00
CA GLN A 99 -2.61 18.39 1.06
C GLN A 99 -1.51 19.11 0.28
N ASN A 100 -0.27 18.68 0.46
CA ASN A 100 0.89 19.21 -0.25
C ASN A 100 1.63 18.10 -0.98
N ASN A 101 2.43 18.48 -1.98
CA ASN A 101 3.34 17.56 -2.68
C ASN A 101 2.67 16.27 -3.19
N ALA A 102 1.42 16.37 -3.67
CA ALA A 102 0.58 15.22 -4.00
C ALA A 102 1.11 14.35 -5.15
N PHE A 103 1.86 14.97 -6.06
CA PHE A 103 2.38 14.33 -7.27
C PHE A 103 3.91 14.27 -7.32
N SER A 104 4.63 14.89 -6.37
CA SER A 104 6.09 14.74 -6.24
C SER A 104 6.38 13.49 -5.41
N THR A 105 6.50 12.35 -6.09
CA THR A 105 6.84 11.09 -5.44
C THR A 105 8.36 10.95 -5.40
N THR A 106 9.01 11.74 -4.54
CA THR A 106 10.46 11.75 -4.32
C THR A 106 10.96 10.43 -3.68
N ALA A 107 10.08 9.50 -3.28
CA ALA A 107 10.46 8.28 -2.56
C ALA A 107 10.72 7.03 -3.45
N MET A 108 9.99 6.84 -4.55
CA MET A 108 10.11 5.60 -5.36
C MET A 108 11.08 5.75 -6.56
N ILE A 109 11.14 6.94 -7.15
CA ILE A 109 11.93 7.19 -8.38
C ILE A 109 13.37 7.56 -8.05
N ASN A 110 13.64 8.32 -6.98
CA ASN A 110 15.01 8.66 -6.59
C ASN A 110 15.82 7.43 -6.11
N ASN A 111 15.18 6.47 -5.44
CA ASN A 111 15.82 5.19 -5.08
C ASN A 111 16.20 4.33 -6.31
N LEU A 112 15.58 4.58 -7.48
CA LEU A 112 15.96 3.93 -8.74
C LEU A 112 17.05 4.72 -9.47
N TYR A 113 17.05 6.06 -9.38
CA TYR A 113 18.04 6.91 -10.04
C TYR A 113 19.39 6.92 -9.31
N GLU A 114 19.40 6.99 -7.98
CA GLU A 114 20.63 6.95 -7.15
C GLU A 114 21.30 5.57 -7.09
N LYS A 115 20.69 4.55 -7.71
CA LYS A 115 21.25 3.19 -7.84
C LYS A 115 21.78 2.89 -9.24
N VAL A 116 21.65 3.84 -10.17
CA VAL A 116 22.14 3.76 -11.56
C VAL A 116 23.44 4.56 -11.74
N ASP A 117 23.80 5.42 -10.78
CA ASP A 117 25.11 6.08 -10.68
C ASP A 117 26.00 5.44 -9.60
#